data_AF-A0A914V4E4-F1
#
_entry.id   AF-A0A914V4E4-F1
#
_cell.length_a   1.000
_cell.length_b   1.000
_cell.length_c   1.000
_cell.angle_alpha   90.00
_cell.angle_beta   90.00
_cell.angle_gamma   90.00
#
_symmetry.space_group_name_H-M   'P 1'
#
loop_
_entity.id
_entity.type
_entity.pdbx_description
1 polymer ?
#
loop_
_entity_poly.entity_id
_entity_poly.type
_entity_poly.pdbx_seq_one_letter_code
_entity_poly.pdbx_strand_id
1 'polypeptide(L)'
;MLSVPKRANDIIHLNMLDGFAELRDSGECLMQGTFTVWDAKQLIKKGRERQLFLFDLCVVFSKKQDTTDGKHKYVYKNRLMLSEINVTEHIEGDQCKFALWTGSVPNSEHRTIMKAVDHKAKLLWVKKLRDLIGERILHLALPQLSLPKSRASSSTGGASSVAGDRMSKDSEVLTATTEGSGAGDRASVHSYASSSSNDVTSSEVGSESLLYK
;
A
#
# COMPACT_ATOMS: atom_id res chain seq x y z
N MET A 1 -18.72 -8.29 -0.85
CA MET A 1 -19.72 -7.57 -0.03
C MET A 1 -19.69 -8.14 1.37
N LEU A 2 -19.33 -7.36 2.38
CA LEU A 2 -19.44 -7.80 3.78
C LEU A 2 -20.92 -8.01 4.09
N SER A 3 -21.27 -9.11 4.75
CA SER A 3 -22.64 -9.39 5.17
C SER A 3 -23.11 -8.25 6.09
N VAL A 4 -24.32 -7.72 5.85
CA VAL A 4 -24.96 -6.63 6.63
C VAL A 4 -24.74 -6.73 8.16
N PRO A 5 -24.77 -7.93 8.81
CA PRO A 5 -24.50 -8.05 10.24
C PRO A 5 -23.09 -7.61 10.69
N LYS A 6 -22.07 -7.77 9.83
CA LYS A 6 -20.69 -7.34 10.14
C LYS A 6 -20.56 -5.83 10.12
N ARG A 7 -21.16 -5.18 9.12
CA ARG A 7 -21.15 -3.71 9.01
C ARG A 7 -21.86 -3.04 10.19
N ALA A 8 -22.96 -3.62 10.67
CA ALA A 8 -23.64 -3.16 11.88
C ALA A 8 -22.76 -3.30 13.13
N ASN A 9 -22.05 -4.43 13.29
CA ASN A 9 -21.14 -4.64 14.40
C ASN A 9 -19.97 -3.63 14.39
N ASP A 10 -19.43 -3.33 13.20
CA ASP A 10 -18.33 -2.38 13.06
C ASP A 10 -18.75 -0.95 13.43
N ILE A 11 -19.99 -0.55 13.09
CA ILE A 11 -20.57 0.75 13.50
C ILE A 11 -20.79 0.82 15.02
N ILE A 12 -21.25 -0.27 15.64
CA ILE A 12 -21.43 -0.31 17.11
C ILE A 12 -20.09 -0.10 17.82
N HIS A 13 -19.05 -0.80 17.37
CA HIS A 13 -17.71 -0.66 17.92
C HIS A 13 -17.14 0.75 17.71
N LEU A 14 -17.37 1.33 16.54
CA LEU A 14 -16.94 2.68 16.21
C LEU A 14 -17.64 3.73 17.10
N ASN A 15 -18.93 3.59 17.34
CA ASN A 15 -19.70 4.49 18.22
C ASN A 15 -19.24 4.44 19.69
N MET A 16 -18.52 3.39 20.08
CA MET A 16 -17.91 3.26 21.40
C MET A 16 -16.50 3.86 21.48
N LEU A 17 -15.94 4.38 20.37
CA LEU A 17 -14.65 5.07 20.33
C LEU A 17 -14.76 6.49 20.90
N ASP A 18 -14.02 6.73 21.97
CA ASP A 18 -13.99 7.97 22.74
C ASP A 18 -12.62 8.65 22.65
N GLY A 19 -12.61 9.98 22.61
CA GLY A 19 -11.40 10.80 22.57
C GLY A 19 -10.71 10.92 21.20
N PHE A 20 -11.34 10.49 20.10
CA PHE A 20 -10.83 10.71 18.74
C PHE A 20 -11.57 11.86 18.03
N ALA A 21 -11.01 13.07 18.10
CA ALA A 21 -11.66 14.28 17.59
C ALA A 21 -11.80 14.32 16.05
N GLU A 22 -10.84 13.75 15.33
CA GLU A 22 -10.77 13.77 13.85
C GLU A 22 -11.50 12.58 13.21
N LEU A 23 -12.49 12.01 13.90
CA LEU A 23 -13.24 10.85 13.41
C LEU A 23 -13.93 11.14 12.06
N ARG A 24 -14.50 12.34 11.90
CA ARG A 24 -15.19 12.74 10.66
C ARG A 24 -14.23 12.93 9.48
N ASP A 25 -13.02 13.40 9.76
CA ASP A 25 -12.02 13.70 8.73
C ASP A 25 -11.22 12.45 8.32
N SER A 26 -11.27 11.39 9.13
CA SER A 26 -10.51 10.15 8.89
C SER A 26 -11.12 9.23 7.83
N GLY A 27 -12.40 9.45 7.46
CA GLY A 27 -13.13 8.66 6.48
C GLY A 27 -13.99 7.53 7.09
N GLU A 28 -14.38 6.56 6.26
CA GLU A 28 -15.16 5.40 6.72
C GLU A 28 -14.24 4.42 7.48
N CYS A 29 -14.77 3.80 8.54
CA CYS A 29 -14.08 2.68 9.19
C CYS A 29 -14.23 1.43 8.31
N LEU A 30 -13.14 1.00 7.70
CA LEU A 30 -13.10 -0.11 6.75
C LEU A 30 -12.99 -1.46 7.45
N MET A 31 -12.22 -1.52 8.53
CA MET A 31 -11.97 -2.73 9.30
C MET A 31 -11.67 -2.42 10.76
N GLN A 32 -12.02 -3.34 11.65
CA GLN A 32 -11.64 -3.28 13.06
C GLN A 32 -11.23 -4.64 13.59
N GLY A 33 -10.40 -4.66 14.63
CA GLY A 33 -9.83 -5.89 15.15
C GLY A 33 -8.98 -5.68 16.40
N THR A 34 -8.88 -6.75 17.20
CA THR A 34 -8.09 -6.76 18.43
C THR A 34 -6.70 -7.29 18.16
N PHE A 35 -5.68 -6.59 18.64
CA PHE A 35 -4.28 -6.94 18.46
C PHE A 35 -3.51 -6.84 19.77
N THR A 36 -2.48 -7.66 19.92
CA THR A 36 -1.42 -7.39 20.89
C THR A 36 -0.37 -6.50 20.23
N VAL A 37 -0.10 -5.34 20.81
CA VAL A 37 0.78 -4.31 20.23
C VAL A 37 1.99 -4.08 21.12
N TRP A 38 3.18 -4.07 20.50
CA TRP A 38 4.45 -3.70 21.10
C TRP A 38 4.96 -2.44 20.41
N ASP A 39 4.97 -1.34 21.16
CA ASP A 39 5.42 -0.03 20.68
C ASP A 39 6.88 0.20 21.10
N ALA A 40 7.75 0.53 20.14
CA ALA A 40 9.16 0.80 20.40
C ALA A 40 9.38 2.02 21.31
N LYS A 41 8.43 2.97 21.37
CA LYS A 41 8.51 4.14 22.25
C LYS A 41 8.32 3.81 23.73
N GLN A 42 7.80 2.63 24.05
CA GLN A 42 7.56 2.23 25.43
C GLN A 42 8.82 1.61 26.03
N LEU A 43 9.27 2.16 27.17
CA LEU A 43 10.42 1.66 27.92
C LEU A 43 10.31 0.17 28.27
N ILE A 44 9.07 -0.31 28.47
CA ILE A 44 8.76 -1.69 28.77
C ILE A 44 8.30 -2.39 27.48
N LYS A 45 9.07 -3.39 27.02
CA LYS A 45 8.76 -4.24 25.85
C LYS A 45 7.63 -5.26 26.14
N LYS A 46 6.51 -4.81 26.73
CA LYS A 46 5.35 -5.64 27.05
C LYS A 46 4.25 -5.44 26.02
N GLY A 47 3.69 -6.54 25.53
CA GLY A 47 2.55 -6.54 24.63
C GLY A 47 1.31 -5.99 25.33
N ARG A 48 0.61 -5.06 24.67
CA ARG A 48 -0.62 -4.47 25.18
C ARG A 48 -1.76 -4.76 24.23
N GLU A 49 -2.88 -5.20 24.77
CA GLU A 49 -4.08 -5.35 23.98
C GLU A 49 -4.59 -3.98 23.52
N ARG A 50 -4.88 -3.89 22.22
CA ARG A 50 -5.41 -2.71 21.56
C ARG A 50 -6.52 -3.13 20.60
N GLN A 51 -7.61 -2.38 20.62
CA GLN A 51 -8.58 -2.43 19.54
C GLN A 51 -8.15 -1.42 18.48
N LEU A 52 -8.00 -1.88 17.25
CA LEU A 52 -7.63 -1.05 16.13
C LEU A 52 -8.82 -0.80 15.22
N PHE A 53 -8.86 0.40 14.68
CA PHE A 53 -9.81 0.85 13.68
C PHE A 53 -9.02 1.34 12.47
N LEU A 54 -9.20 0.68 11.32
CA LEU A 54 -8.61 1.06 10.05
C LEU A 54 -9.60 1.93 9.29
N PHE A 55 -9.19 3.17 9.04
CA PHE A 55 -9.93 4.14 8.23
C PHE A 55 -9.25 4.36 6.88
N ASP A 56 -9.90 5.12 6.01
CA ASP A 56 -9.40 5.49 4.69
C ASP A 56 -8.06 6.23 4.69
N LEU A 57 -7.78 7.00 5.76
CA LEU A 57 -6.60 7.86 5.86
C LEU A 57 -5.66 7.45 7.00
N CYS A 58 -6.10 6.63 7.94
CA CYS A 58 -5.30 6.31 9.12
C CYS A 58 -5.68 5.00 9.80
N VAL A 59 -4.80 4.55 10.68
CA VAL A 59 -5.07 3.48 11.65
C VAL A 59 -5.12 4.10 13.04
N VAL A 60 -6.21 3.89 13.76
CA VAL A 60 -6.39 4.34 15.13
C VAL A 60 -6.21 3.18 16.10
N PHE A 61 -5.38 3.42 17.12
CA PHE A 61 -5.13 2.52 18.24
C PHE A 61 -5.94 2.98 19.43
N SER A 62 -6.69 2.06 20.03
CA SER A 62 -7.49 2.33 21.21
C SER A 62 -7.32 1.24 22.27
N LYS A 63 -7.65 1.58 23.51
CA LYS A 63 -7.71 0.62 24.62
C LYS A 63 -9.17 0.36 24.96
N LYS A 64 -9.58 -0.92 24.95
CA LYS A 64 -10.88 -1.31 25.52
C LYS A 64 -10.87 -1.08 27.03
N GLN A 65 -11.89 -0.39 27.53
CA GLN A 65 -12.09 -0.11 28.94
C GLN A 65 -13.52 -0.43 29.32
N ASP A 66 -13.68 -1.08 30.46
CA ASP A 66 -14.98 -1.41 31.02
C ASP A 66 -15.46 -0.21 31.84
N THR A 67 -16.67 0.24 31.56
CA THR A 67 -17.36 1.31 32.30
C THR A 67 -18.08 0.67 33.49
N THR A 68 -18.26 1.43 34.57
CA THR A 68 -19.01 1.03 35.77
C THR A 68 -20.43 0.54 35.47
N ASP A 69 -21.01 1.01 34.38
CA ASP A 69 -22.38 0.69 33.94
C ASP A 69 -22.48 -0.66 33.20
N GLY A 70 -21.42 -1.49 33.21
CA GLY A 70 -21.37 -2.77 32.52
C GLY A 70 -21.22 -2.66 30.99
N LYS A 71 -21.01 -1.45 30.47
CA LYS A 71 -20.71 -1.20 29.04
C LYS A 71 -19.21 -1.14 28.81
N HIS A 72 -18.78 -1.34 27.56
CA HIS A 72 -17.39 -1.15 27.16
C HIS A 72 -17.24 0.12 26.33
N LYS A 73 -16.10 0.79 26.46
CA LYS A 73 -15.68 1.90 25.60
C LYS A 73 -14.26 1.68 25.07
N TYR A 74 -13.97 2.28 23.92
CA TYR A 74 -12.63 2.28 23.34
C TYR A 74 -12.02 3.65 23.52
N VAL A 75 -10.99 3.76 24.35
CA VAL A 75 -10.31 5.03 24.61
C VAL A 75 -9.16 5.19 23.63
N TYR A 76 -9.15 6.28 22.86
CA TYR A 76 -8.06 6.65 21.95
C TYR A 76 -6.69 6.60 22.63
N LYS A 77 -5.68 6.11 21.90
CA LYS A 77 -4.29 6.03 22.35
C LYS A 77 -3.30 6.61 21.36
N ASN A 78 -3.42 6.26 20.10
CA ASN A 78 -2.51 6.72 19.06
C ASN A 78 -3.19 6.62 17.69
N ARG A 79 -2.63 7.32 16.71
CA ARG A 79 -3.00 7.24 15.30
C ARG A 79 -1.74 7.14 14.45
N LEU A 80 -1.83 6.40 13.35
CA LEU A 80 -0.82 6.35 12.31
C LEU A 80 -1.44 6.72 10.96
N MET A 81 -0.87 7.68 10.24
CA MET A 81 -1.36 8.10 8.93
C MET A 81 -0.92 7.11 7.84
N LEU A 82 -1.85 6.72 6.96
CA LEU A 82 -1.54 5.78 5.88
C LEU A 82 -0.57 6.35 4.84
N SER A 83 -0.45 7.68 4.76
CA SER A 83 0.51 8.38 3.91
C SER A 83 1.97 8.20 4.34
N GLU A 84 2.22 7.84 5.60
CA GLU A 84 3.56 7.86 6.20
C GLU A 84 4.03 6.50 6.71
N ILE A 85 3.15 5.50 6.70
CA ILE A 85 3.46 4.18 7.26
C ILE A 85 3.84 3.19 6.18
N ASN A 86 4.74 2.30 6.55
CA ASN A 86 5.15 1.13 5.80
C ASN A 86 4.78 -0.14 6.56
N VAL A 87 4.63 -1.25 5.84
CA VAL A 87 4.22 -2.54 6.41
C VAL A 87 5.31 -3.59 6.20
N THR A 88 5.73 -4.24 7.29
CA THR A 88 6.58 -5.43 7.25
C THR A 88 5.76 -6.64 7.66
N GLU A 89 5.47 -7.51 6.71
CA GLU A 89 4.61 -8.68 6.94
C GLU A 89 5.32 -9.81 7.70
N HIS A 90 6.58 -10.09 7.38
CA HIS A 90 7.30 -11.20 7.99
C HIS A 90 7.99 -10.75 9.27
N ILE A 91 7.71 -11.45 10.36
CA ILE A 91 8.38 -11.29 11.66
C ILE A 91 8.82 -12.69 12.07
N GLU A 92 10.10 -12.86 12.32
CA GLU A 92 10.67 -14.15 12.71
C GLU A 92 10.02 -14.67 14.01
N GLY A 93 9.78 -15.99 14.03
CA GLY A 93 9.24 -16.69 15.19
C GLY A 93 7.73 -16.59 15.42
N ASP A 94 6.96 -15.81 14.65
CA ASP A 94 5.49 -15.80 14.76
C ASP A 94 4.79 -15.39 13.44
N GLN A 95 4.12 -16.34 12.80
CA GLN A 95 3.38 -16.12 11.56
C GLN A 95 2.18 -15.18 11.71
N CYS A 96 1.70 -14.93 12.93
CA CYS A 96 0.61 -13.99 13.22
C CYS A 96 1.11 -12.58 13.53
N LYS A 97 2.43 -12.34 13.55
CA LYS A 97 3.02 -11.01 13.75
C LYS A 97 3.31 -10.30 12.43
N PHE A 98 3.18 -8.99 12.45
CA PHE A 98 3.64 -8.05 11.42
C PHE A 98 4.02 -6.72 12.10
N ALA A 99 4.60 -5.78 11.37
CA ALA A 99 4.97 -4.47 11.91
C ALA A 99 4.53 -3.32 11.01
N LEU A 100 4.16 -2.21 11.65
CA LEU A 100 3.98 -0.91 11.03
C LEU A 100 5.12 0.00 11.46
N TRP A 101 5.65 0.81 10.56
CA TRP A 101 6.71 1.76 10.89
C TRP A 101 6.65 2.98 9.97
N THR A 102 7.09 4.12 10.47
CA THR A 102 7.23 5.36 9.70
C THR A 102 8.71 5.72 9.54
N GLY A 103 9.01 6.60 8.58
CA GLY A 103 10.36 7.08 8.30
C GLY A 103 11.02 6.45 7.07
N SER A 104 12.26 6.85 6.81
CA SER A 104 13.09 6.29 5.73
C SER A 104 14.01 5.20 6.29
N VAL A 105 14.30 4.18 5.49
CA VAL A 105 15.31 3.17 5.82
C VAL A 105 16.68 3.85 5.81
N PRO A 106 17.54 3.69 6.86
CA PRO A 106 17.46 2.71 7.95
C PRO A 106 16.83 3.23 9.27
N ASN A 107 16.50 4.51 9.38
CA ASN A 107 15.93 5.13 10.58
C ASN A 107 14.41 4.84 10.70
N SER A 108 14.06 3.58 11.00
CA SER A 108 12.69 3.22 11.37
C SER A 108 12.41 3.65 12.82
N GLU A 109 12.29 4.95 13.07
CA GLU A 109 12.21 5.52 14.41
C GLU A 109 10.94 5.07 15.17
N HIS A 110 9.89 4.65 14.47
CA HIS A 110 8.58 4.35 15.07
C HIS A 110 8.03 2.98 14.66
N ARG A 111 8.82 1.92 14.87
CA ARG A 111 8.37 0.54 14.63
C ARG A 111 7.39 0.07 15.71
N THR A 112 6.21 -0.34 15.27
CA THR A 112 5.15 -0.93 16.09
C THR A 112 4.91 -2.37 15.62
N ILE A 113 5.22 -3.34 16.46
CA ILE A 113 4.95 -4.76 16.17
C ILE A 113 3.54 -5.10 16.65
N MET A 114 2.81 -5.85 15.85
CA MET A 114 1.43 -6.24 16.11
C MET A 114 1.24 -7.73 15.89
N LYS A 115 0.50 -8.36 16.80
CA LYS A 115 0.08 -9.77 16.67
C LYS A 115 -1.44 -9.84 16.49
N ALA A 116 -1.85 -10.44 15.39
CA ALA A 116 -3.26 -10.75 15.09
C ALA A 116 -3.73 -11.97 15.90
N VAL A 117 -5.05 -12.14 15.99
CA VAL A 117 -5.68 -13.30 16.64
C VAL A 117 -5.33 -14.60 15.91
N ASP A 118 -5.31 -14.58 14.58
CA ASP A 118 -4.94 -15.70 13.73
C ASP A 118 -4.18 -15.23 12.46
N HIS A 119 -3.59 -16.19 11.75
CA HIS A 119 -2.83 -15.91 10.54
C HIS A 119 -3.71 -15.34 9.42
N LYS A 120 -4.97 -15.80 9.34
CA LYS A 120 -5.93 -15.32 8.35
C LYS A 120 -6.27 -13.84 8.56
N ALA A 121 -6.51 -13.39 9.79
CA ALA A 121 -6.73 -11.99 10.09
C ALA A 121 -5.49 -11.16 9.76
N LYS A 122 -4.28 -11.64 10.09
CA LYS A 122 -3.04 -10.95 9.69
C LYS A 122 -3.01 -10.72 8.18
N LEU A 123 -3.19 -11.77 7.37
CA LEU A 123 -3.13 -11.64 5.90
C LEU A 123 -4.15 -10.64 5.37
N LEU A 124 -5.38 -10.68 5.90
CA LEU A 124 -6.44 -9.76 5.50
C LEU A 124 -6.09 -8.31 5.83
N TRP A 125 -5.59 -8.06 7.05
CA TRP A 125 -5.17 -6.73 7.50
C TRP A 125 -3.99 -6.21 6.72
N VAL A 126 -2.96 -7.02 6.55
CA VAL A 126 -1.75 -6.64 5.81
C VAL A 126 -2.08 -6.34 4.35
N LYS A 127 -2.93 -7.16 3.71
CA LYS A 127 -3.42 -6.89 2.35
C LYS A 127 -4.12 -5.54 2.28
N LYS A 128 -5.09 -5.29 3.18
CA LYS A 128 -5.84 -4.04 3.17
C LYS A 128 -5.01 -2.80 3.47
N LEU A 129 -4.06 -2.90 4.40
CA LEU A 129 -3.11 -1.81 4.64
C LEU A 129 -2.30 -1.50 3.39
N ARG A 130 -1.78 -2.52 2.70
CA ARG A 130 -1.00 -2.30 1.47
C ARG A 130 -1.82 -1.73 0.33
N ASP A 131 -3.05 -2.21 0.13
CA ASP A 131 -3.97 -1.65 -0.87
C ASP A 131 -4.17 -0.14 -0.62
N LEU A 132 -4.51 0.24 0.62
CA LEU A 132 -4.77 1.64 0.97
C LEU A 132 -3.52 2.52 0.91
N ILE A 133 -2.37 2.04 1.40
CA ILE A 133 -1.11 2.80 1.32
C ILE A 133 -0.74 3.03 -0.15
N GLY A 134 -0.88 2.01 -1.01
CA GLY A 134 -0.63 2.13 -2.46
C GLY A 134 -1.55 3.14 -3.14
N GLU A 135 -2.85 3.10 -2.85
CA GLU A 135 -3.82 4.08 -3.34
C GLU A 135 -3.48 5.51 -2.90
N ARG A 136 -3.01 5.69 -1.67
CA ARG A 136 -2.63 7.00 -1.13
C ARG A 136 -1.37 7.56 -1.78
N ILE A 137 -0.33 6.74 -1.89
CA ILE A 137 0.92 7.13 -2.57
C ILE A 137 0.61 7.54 -4.01
N LEU A 138 -0.21 6.76 -4.74
CA LEU A 138 -0.60 7.09 -6.11
C LEU A 138 -1.35 8.43 -6.19
N HIS A 139 -2.31 8.65 -5.30
CA HIS A 139 -3.08 9.89 -5.25
C HIS A 139 -2.23 11.12 -4.90
N LEU A 140 -1.23 10.97 -4.03
CA LEU A 140 -0.29 12.03 -3.66
C LEU A 140 0.75 12.30 -4.76
N ALA A 141 1.23 11.25 -5.43
CA ALA A 141 2.23 11.34 -6.51
C ALA A 141 1.66 11.89 -7.82
N LEU A 142 0.34 11.87 -7.99
CA LEU A 142 -0.36 12.44 -9.14
C LEU A 142 -1.23 13.63 -8.69
N PRO A 143 -0.65 14.82 -8.42
CA PRO A 143 -1.45 16.03 -8.33
C PRO A 143 -2.05 16.29 -9.72
N GLN A 144 -3.33 15.92 -9.86
CA GLN A 144 -4.25 16.25 -10.95
C GLN A 144 -3.56 16.73 -12.23
N LEU A 145 -3.33 15.81 -13.18
CA LEU A 145 -3.19 16.17 -14.59
C LEU A 145 -4.45 16.98 -14.96
N SER A 146 -4.34 18.30 -14.86
CA SER A 146 -5.29 19.21 -15.48
C SER A 146 -5.15 18.98 -16.98
N LEU A 147 -5.99 18.10 -17.53
CA LEU A 147 -6.20 18.02 -18.96
C LEU A 147 -6.47 19.45 -19.44
N PRO A 148 -5.67 20.01 -20.37
CA PRO A 148 -5.94 21.33 -20.89
C PRO A 148 -7.35 21.27 -21.47
N LYS A 149 -8.24 22.09 -20.93
CA LYS A 149 -9.59 22.27 -21.47
C LYS A 149 -9.39 22.77 -22.91
N SER A 150 -9.50 21.86 -23.88
CA SER A 150 -9.54 22.23 -25.28
C SER A 150 -10.71 23.20 -25.44
N ARG A 151 -10.37 24.47 -25.61
CA ARG A 151 -11.31 25.55 -25.85
C ARG A 151 -11.92 25.26 -27.22
N ALA A 152 -13.08 24.62 -27.24
CA ALA A 152 -13.90 24.54 -28.45
C ALA A 152 -14.31 25.98 -28.78
N SER A 153 -13.61 26.60 -29.73
CA SER A 153 -13.98 27.87 -30.31
C SER A 153 -15.31 27.70 -31.04
N SER A 154 -16.36 28.28 -30.49
CA SER A 154 -17.60 28.55 -31.20
C SER A 154 -17.30 29.51 -32.36
N SER A 155 -17.28 29.00 -33.60
CA SER A 155 -17.37 29.82 -34.81
C SER A 155 -18.80 29.72 -35.33
N THR A 156 -19.57 30.76 -35.04
CA THR A 156 -20.88 31.01 -35.63
C THR A 156 -20.68 31.52 -37.06
N GLY A 157 -21.49 31.03 -38.00
CA GLY A 157 -21.27 31.10 -39.44
C GLY A 157 -21.40 32.47 -40.12
N GLY A 158 -21.13 32.45 -41.43
CA GLY A 158 -21.35 33.55 -42.35
C GLY A 158 -20.71 33.27 -43.71
N ALA A 159 -21.55 33.18 -44.75
CA ALA A 159 -21.25 32.71 -46.10
C ALA A 159 -20.39 33.67 -46.96
N SER A 160 -19.74 33.15 -48.02
CA SER A 160 -20.09 33.41 -49.44
C SER A 160 -18.98 33.06 -50.45
N SER A 161 -19.37 32.35 -51.52
CA SER A 161 -18.90 32.47 -52.92
C SER A 161 -17.44 31.99 -53.23
N VAL A 162 -17.05 31.37 -54.34
CA VAL A 162 -17.53 31.24 -55.73
C VAL A 162 -16.94 29.95 -56.33
N ALA A 163 -17.73 29.31 -57.21
CA ALA A 163 -17.43 28.47 -58.38
C ALA A 163 -16.10 27.70 -58.54
N GLY A 164 -16.23 26.48 -59.05
CA GLY A 164 -15.14 25.77 -59.72
C GLY A 164 -15.46 24.32 -60.03
N ASP A 165 -16.14 24.08 -61.16
CA ASP A 165 -16.17 22.83 -61.91
C ASP A 165 -14.88 22.01 -61.82
N ARG A 166 -15.00 20.69 -61.60
CA ARG A 166 -14.54 19.67 -62.56
C ARG A 166 -14.84 18.24 -62.08
N MET A 167 -15.46 17.50 -62.99
CA MET A 167 -15.75 16.08 -62.91
C MET A 167 -14.51 15.21 -63.19
N SER A 168 -14.46 14.02 -62.57
CA SER A 168 -14.11 12.69 -63.13
C SER A 168 -13.67 11.77 -61.98
N LYS A 169 -14.32 10.62 -61.74
CA LYS A 169 -14.04 9.28 -62.35
C LYS A 169 -12.56 8.90 -62.15
N ASP A 170 -12.18 7.79 -61.52
CA ASP A 170 -12.60 6.40 -61.70
C ASP A 170 -12.01 5.60 -60.51
N SER A 171 -12.69 4.58 -59.93
CA SER A 171 -12.45 3.14 -60.13
C SER A 171 -10.95 2.79 -60.37
N GLU A 172 -10.30 1.83 -59.70
CA GLU A 172 -10.67 0.42 -59.65
C GLU A 172 -10.07 -0.31 -58.43
N VAL A 173 -10.73 -1.44 -58.15
CA VAL A 173 -10.34 -2.59 -57.33
C VAL A 173 -9.15 -3.34 -57.98
N LEU A 174 -8.60 -4.31 -57.23
CA LEU A 174 -7.80 -5.51 -57.61
C LEU A 174 -6.40 -5.46 -56.96
N THR A 175 -5.79 -6.52 -56.41
CA THR A 175 -6.14 -7.91 -56.11
C THR A 175 -5.05 -8.43 -55.16
N ALA A 176 -5.38 -9.44 -54.37
CA ALA A 176 -4.44 -10.21 -53.56
C ALA A 176 -3.44 -11.05 -54.40
N THR A 177 -2.56 -11.77 -53.68
CA THR A 177 -1.58 -12.81 -54.10
C THR A 177 -0.22 -12.26 -54.53
N THR A 178 0.96 -12.80 -54.19
CA THR A 178 1.37 -14.02 -53.47
C THR A 178 2.89 -13.93 -53.24
N GLU A 179 3.35 -14.46 -52.11
CA GLU A 179 4.66 -15.12 -51.81
C GLU A 179 5.99 -14.60 -52.40
N GLY A 180 7.02 -14.54 -51.54
CA GLY A 180 8.42 -14.57 -52.02
C GLY A 180 9.47 -13.97 -51.10
N SER A 181 9.95 -14.77 -50.15
CA SER A 181 11.29 -14.86 -49.56
C SER A 181 12.33 -13.74 -49.79
N GLY A 182 12.87 -13.20 -48.70
CA GLY A 182 14.12 -12.41 -48.70
C GLY A 182 14.67 -12.22 -47.29
N ALA A 183 15.72 -12.98 -46.97
CA ALA A 183 16.44 -12.96 -45.71
C ALA A 183 17.03 -11.58 -45.36
N GLY A 184 17.00 -11.23 -44.08
CA GLY A 184 17.60 -10.00 -43.56
C GLY A 184 17.90 -10.13 -42.06
N ASP A 185 19.09 -10.63 -41.77
CA ASP A 185 19.76 -10.68 -40.48
C ASP A 185 19.61 -9.40 -39.64
N ARG A 186 19.10 -9.55 -38.40
CA ARG A 186 19.54 -8.74 -37.25
C ARG A 186 19.40 -9.56 -35.95
N ALA A 187 20.36 -10.43 -35.69
CA ALA A 187 20.62 -10.95 -34.36
C ALA A 187 21.29 -9.85 -33.52
N SER A 188 20.61 -9.35 -32.49
CA SER A 188 21.25 -8.58 -31.41
C SER A 188 21.35 -9.47 -30.18
N VAL A 189 22.50 -10.16 -30.12
CA VAL A 189 23.15 -10.62 -28.90
C VAL A 189 23.34 -9.44 -27.94
N HIS A 190 23.10 -9.65 -26.64
CA HIS A 190 23.94 -9.24 -25.52
C HIS A 190 23.30 -9.78 -24.24
N SER A 191 23.69 -11.01 -23.90
CA SER A 191 23.57 -11.60 -22.58
C SER A 191 24.90 -11.39 -21.84
N TYR A 192 24.88 -10.78 -20.66
CA TYR A 192 25.91 -11.01 -19.66
C TYR A 192 25.25 -11.61 -18.42
N ALA A 193 25.44 -12.92 -18.28
CA ALA A 193 25.40 -13.59 -17.01
C ALA A 193 26.80 -13.47 -16.39
N SER A 194 26.88 -13.11 -15.11
CA SER A 194 28.08 -13.32 -14.31
C SER A 194 27.65 -13.81 -12.94
N SER A 195 27.76 -15.12 -12.76
CA SER A 195 27.72 -15.80 -11.47
C SER A 195 29.13 -15.88 -10.89
N SER A 196 29.22 -15.55 -9.59
CA SER A 196 30.09 -16.14 -8.56
C SER A 196 31.60 -16.30 -8.81
N SER A 197 32.39 -15.63 -7.96
CA SER A 197 33.60 -16.23 -7.38
C SER A 197 33.54 -16.07 -5.86
N ASN A 198 33.56 -17.22 -5.19
CA ASN A 198 33.83 -17.34 -3.76
C ASN A 198 35.35 -17.17 -3.55
N ASP A 199 35.75 -16.36 -2.58
CA ASP A 199 37.10 -16.42 -2.03
C ASP A 199 36.99 -16.77 -0.55
N VAL A 200 37.45 -17.98 -0.22
CA VAL A 200 37.55 -18.55 1.11
C VAL A 200 39.02 -18.45 1.48
N THR A 201 39.37 -17.58 2.43
CA THR A 201 40.67 -17.64 3.11
C THR A 201 40.45 -18.11 4.54
N SER A 202 40.58 -19.42 4.72
CA SER A 202 40.89 -20.05 6.00
C SER A 202 42.35 -19.75 6.35
N SER A 203 42.59 -19.24 7.54
CA SER A 203 43.88 -19.36 8.22
C SER A 203 43.62 -19.58 9.69
N GLU A 204 43.65 -20.85 10.07
CA GLU A 204 43.66 -21.38 11.41
C GLU A 204 45.11 -21.77 11.73
N VAL A 205 45.72 -21.17 12.75
CA VAL A 205 46.74 -21.78 13.62
C VAL A 205 47.07 -20.81 14.77
N GLY A 206 47.10 -21.31 16.00
CA GLY A 206 47.71 -20.59 17.11
C GLY A 206 47.04 -20.80 18.46
N SER A 207 47.00 -22.05 18.93
CA SER A 207 46.86 -22.38 20.33
C SER A 207 47.98 -21.74 21.17
N GLU A 208 47.65 -21.00 22.23
CA GLU A 208 48.44 -21.03 23.46
C GLU A 208 47.63 -20.57 24.68
N SER A 209 47.76 -21.40 25.71
CA SER A 209 47.24 -21.32 27.06
C SER A 209 47.91 -20.26 27.93
N LEU A 210 47.21 -19.84 29.01
CA LEU A 210 47.65 -19.60 30.41
C LEU A 210 46.87 -18.41 31.01
N LEU A 211 45.96 -18.60 31.97
CA LEU A 211 46.15 -18.72 33.43
C LEU A 211 46.59 -17.43 34.15
N TYR A 212 45.78 -17.05 35.16
CA TYR A 212 46.02 -16.18 36.33
C TYR A 212 46.30 -14.68 36.12
N LYS A 213 45.32 -13.82 36.41
CA LYS A 213 45.08 -13.18 37.72
C LYS A 213 43.83 -12.31 37.69
#